data_AF-A0A975EN43-F1
#
_entry.id   AF-A0A975EN43-F1
#
_cell.length_a   1.000
_cell.length_b   1.000
_cell.length_c   1.000
_cell.angle_alpha   90.00
_cell.angle_beta   90.00
_cell.angle_gamma   90.00
#
_symmetry.space_group_name_H-M   'P 1'
#
loop_
_entity.id
_entity.type
_entity.pdbx_description
1 polymer ?
#
loop_
_entity_poly.entity_id
_entity_poly.type
_entity_poly.pdbx_seq_one_letter_code
_entity_poly.pdbx_strand_id
1 'polypeptide(L)'
;MGKTLRYDSGAGVVELQINDLETWMSVDGAAAETFRTHVTKIAEGIYFISWLDERISGDHIVFNQNTMQVFDHVTSDQIRCEQIFEASCFGPAGGCMIDGFNSAPAGSN
;
A
#
# COMPACT_ATOMS: atom_id res chain seq x y z
N MET A 1 2.17 -8.91 -12.45
CA MET A 1 1.00 -8.02 -12.26
C MET A 1 0.97 -7.64 -10.79
N GLY A 2 0.88 -6.35 -10.47
CA GLY A 2 0.89 -5.88 -9.10
C GLY A 2 -0.42 -6.10 -8.34
N LYS A 3 -0.41 -5.75 -7.06
CA LYS A 3 -1.55 -5.74 -6.15
C LYS A 3 -1.84 -4.32 -5.69
N THR A 4 -3.08 -4.04 -5.34
CA THR A 4 -3.46 -2.81 -4.65
C THR A 4 -3.87 -3.16 -3.22
N LEU A 5 -3.43 -2.36 -2.24
CA LEU A 5 -3.82 -2.44 -0.84
C LEU A 5 -4.23 -1.03 -0.39
N ARG A 6 -5.35 -0.90 0.32
CA ARG A 6 -5.82 0.39 0.82
C ARG A 6 -6.29 0.28 2.25
N TYR A 7 -5.91 1.23 3.10
CA TYR A 7 -6.30 1.30 4.51
C TYR A 7 -6.37 2.75 4.98
N ASP A 8 -7.12 3.00 6.05
CA ASP A 8 -7.20 4.31 6.69
C ASP A 8 -6.20 4.33 7.85
N SER A 9 -5.28 5.29 7.82
CA SER A 9 -4.25 5.50 8.84
C SER A 9 -4.56 6.76 9.65
N GLY A 10 -3.89 6.96 10.79
CA GLY A 10 -3.99 8.23 11.52
C GLY A 10 -3.55 9.46 10.72
N ALA A 11 -2.81 9.26 9.62
CA ALA A 11 -2.34 10.31 8.72
C ALA A 11 -3.25 10.53 7.50
N GLY A 12 -4.25 9.67 7.27
CA GLY A 12 -5.12 9.69 6.09
C GLY A 12 -5.23 8.33 5.41
N VAL A 13 -5.93 8.31 4.28
CA VAL A 13 -6.14 7.09 3.49
C VAL A 13 -4.86 6.76 2.73
N VAL A 14 -4.25 5.63 3.06
CA VAL A 14 -3.07 5.10 2.37
C VAL A 14 -3.51 4.16 1.27
N GLU A 15 -3.05 4.43 0.05
CA GLU A 15 -3.17 3.54 -1.10
C GLU A 15 -1.79 3.08 -1.56
N LEU A 16 -1.60 1.76 -1.60
CA LEU A 16 -0.38 1.11 -2.07
C LEU A 16 -0.66 0.32 -3.34
N GLN A 17 0.15 0.53 -4.37
CA GLN A 17 0.26 -0.39 -5.50
C GLN A 17 1.62 -1.08 -5.43
N ILE A 18 1.61 -2.40 -5.28
CA ILE A 18 2.78 -3.21 -4.91
C ILE A 18 3.08 -4.19 -6.05
N ASN A 19 4.33 -4.25 -6.47
CA ASN A 19 4.83 -5.30 -7.36
C ASN A 19 6.16 -5.87 -6.81
N ASP A 20 6.82 -6.74 -7.57
CA ASP A 20 8.03 -7.45 -7.12
C ASP A 20 9.28 -6.55 -7.01
N LEU A 21 9.23 -5.34 -7.55
CA LEU A 21 10.34 -4.39 -7.64
C LEU A 21 10.08 -3.10 -6.86
N GLU A 22 8.85 -2.58 -6.95
CA GLU A 22 8.48 -1.26 -6.47
C GLU A 22 7.14 -1.25 -5.73
N THR A 23 7.00 -0.28 -4.81
CA THR A 23 5.74 0.11 -4.20
C THR A 23 5.48 1.57 -4.53
N TRP A 24 4.32 1.84 -5.12
CA TRP A 24 3.76 3.19 -5.24
C TRP A 24 2.84 3.45 -4.07
N MET A 25 3.03 4.59 -3.40
CA MET A 25 2.25 4.98 -2.23
C MET A 25 1.64 6.35 -2.44
N SER A 26 0.35 6.49 -2.14
CA SER A 26 -0.36 7.77 -2.07
C SER A 26 -1.08 7.88 -0.74
N VAL A 27 -1.07 9.07 -0.14
CA VAL A 27 -1.85 9.40 1.05
C VAL A 27 -2.86 10.47 0.68
N ASP A 28 -4.14 10.24 1.01
CA ASP A 28 -5.27 11.14 0.71
C ASP A 28 -5.37 11.56 -0.77
N GLY A 29 -4.94 10.70 -1.69
CA GLY A 29 -4.96 10.96 -3.13
C GLY A 29 -3.92 11.97 -3.60
N ALA A 30 -2.93 12.31 -2.77
CA ALA A 30 -1.77 13.07 -3.18
C ALA A 30 -0.97 12.36 -4.29
N ALA A 31 -0.06 13.09 -4.95
CA ALA A 31 0.82 12.50 -5.95
C ALA A 31 1.58 11.30 -5.35
N ALA A 32 1.56 10.17 -6.06
CA ALA A 32 2.16 8.95 -5.54
C ALA A 32 3.69 9.04 -5.51
N GLU A 33 4.27 8.60 -4.40
CA GLU A 33 5.71 8.39 -4.24
C GLU A 33 6.06 6.96 -4.62
N THR A 34 7.27 6.75 -5.16
CA THR A 34 7.73 5.44 -5.63
C THR A 34 8.94 5.00 -4.82
N PHE A 35 8.90 3.78 -4.32
CA PHE A 35 9.98 3.19 -3.52
C PHE A 35 10.37 1.83 -4.09
N ARG A 36 11.66 1.54 -4.18
CA ARG A 36 12.09 0.14 -4.33
C ARG A 36 11.67 -0.64 -3.11
N THR A 37 11.17 -1.85 -3.33
CA THR A 37 10.59 -2.66 -2.26
C THR A 37 11.18 -4.07 -2.22
N HIS A 38 11.06 -4.71 -1.07
CA HIS A 38 11.16 -6.15 -0.95
C HIS A 38 9.82 -6.71 -0.45
N VAL A 39 9.26 -7.67 -1.18
CA VAL A 39 8.01 -8.36 -0.82
C VAL A 39 8.30 -9.82 -0.53
N THR A 40 7.92 -10.27 0.67
CA THR A 40 8.08 -11.67 1.07
C THR A 40 6.76 -12.21 1.60
N LYS A 41 6.32 -13.37 1.07
CA LYS A 41 5.26 -14.16 1.71
C LYS A 41 5.88 -14.90 2.90
N ILE A 42 5.55 -14.50 4.12
CA ILE A 42 6.13 -15.08 5.35
C ILE A 42 5.28 -16.23 5.92
N ALA A 43 3.99 -16.25 5.60
CA ALA A 43 3.08 -17.36 5.89
C ALA A 43 1.90 -17.34 4.89
N GLU A 44 1.00 -18.32 4.97
CA GLU A 44 -0.20 -18.32 4.12
C GLU A 44 -1.07 -17.09 4.40
N GLY A 45 -1.33 -16.29 3.37
CA GLY A 45 -2.03 -15.01 3.47
C GLY A 45 -1.30 -13.92 4.27
N ILE A 46 -0.02 -14.08 4.64
CA ILE A 46 0.73 -13.04 5.39
C ILE A 46 1.97 -12.61 4.59
N TYR A 47 2.07 -11.31 4.38
CA TYR A 47 3.09 -10.67 3.54
C TYR A 47 3.85 -9.62 4.33
N PHE A 48 5.17 -9.61 4.20
CA PHE A 48 6.06 -8.54 4.66
C PHE A 48 6.49 -7.72 3.45
N ILE A 49 6.34 -6.39 3.53
CA ILE A 49 6.66 -5.44 2.47
C ILE A 49 7.57 -4.38 3.09
N SER A 50 8.74 -4.11 2.51
CA SER A 50 9.73 -3.17 3.08
C SER A 50 10.34 -2.26 2.03
N TRP A 51 10.47 -0.98 2.38
CA TRP A 51 10.97 0.10 1.54
C TRP A 51 12.50 0.13 1.64
N LEU A 52 13.18 0.14 0.50
CA LEU A 52 14.64 -0.03 0.43
C LEU A 52 15.42 1.29 0.26
N ASP A 53 14.73 2.39 -0.06
CA ASP A 53 15.35 3.66 -0.44
C ASP A 53 15.43 4.70 0.69
N GLU A 54 14.78 4.42 1.83
CA GLU A 54 14.72 5.27 3.01
C GLU A 54 15.99 5.11 3.87
N ARG A 55 16.71 6.21 4.13
CA ARG A 55 18.03 6.19 4.82
C ARG A 55 17.96 6.04 6.34
N ILE A 56 16.82 6.33 6.98
CA ILE A 56 16.75 6.53 8.45
C ILE A 56 15.75 5.62 9.16
N SER A 57 14.81 5.00 8.46
CA SER A 57 13.98 3.93 9.03
C SER A 57 13.60 2.97 7.90
N GLY A 58 13.85 1.69 8.12
CA GLY A 58 13.40 0.64 7.20
C GLY A 58 11.90 0.50 7.30
N ASP A 59 11.18 1.45 6.70
CA ASP A 59 9.73 1.47 6.68
C ASP A 59 9.23 0.15 6.10
N HIS A 60 8.26 -0.42 6.77
CA HIS A 60 7.68 -1.69 6.38
C HIS A 60 6.27 -1.86 6.89
N ILE A 61 5.54 -2.74 6.23
CA ILE A 61 4.26 -3.20 6.68
C ILE A 61 4.22 -4.72 6.69
N VAL A 62 3.38 -5.26 7.55
CA VAL A 62 2.95 -6.65 7.49
C VAL A 62 1.46 -6.66 7.16
N PHE A 63 1.11 -7.24 6.03
CA PHE A 63 -0.29 -7.41 5.64
C PHE A 63 -0.75 -8.85 5.88
N ASN A 64 -1.79 -9.03 6.69
CA ASN A 64 -2.49 -10.29 6.87
C ASN A 64 -3.79 -10.26 6.06
N GLN A 65 -3.77 -10.88 4.88
CA GLN A 65 -4.91 -11.02 3.99
C GLN A 65 -6.07 -11.81 4.62
N ASN A 66 -5.78 -12.72 5.55
CA ASN A 66 -6.81 -13.56 6.15
C ASN A 66 -7.71 -12.75 7.09
N THR A 67 -7.15 -11.74 7.76
CA THR A 67 -7.88 -10.85 8.67
C THR A 67 -8.14 -9.48 8.08
N MET A 68 -7.61 -9.19 6.88
CA MET A 68 -7.60 -7.86 6.28
C MET A 68 -6.99 -6.80 7.21
N GLN A 69 -5.84 -7.10 7.81
CA GLN A 69 -5.16 -6.18 8.72
C GLN A 69 -3.76 -5.83 8.24
N VAL A 70 -3.36 -4.58 8.47
CA VAL A 70 -2.03 -4.04 8.21
C VAL A 70 -1.40 -3.68 9.54
N PHE A 71 -0.27 -4.30 9.87
CA PHE A 71 0.64 -3.75 10.86
C PHE A 71 1.59 -2.79 10.15
N ASP A 72 1.46 -1.52 10.47
CA ASP A 72 2.16 -0.43 9.82
C ASP A 72 3.31 0.05 10.72
N HIS A 73 4.50 0.09 10.14
CA HIS A 73 5.70 0.67 10.71
C HIS A 73 6.36 1.58 9.67
N VAL A 74 5.66 2.66 9.34
CA VAL A 74 6.11 3.74 8.47
C VAL A 74 6.44 4.97 9.30
N THR A 75 7.54 5.65 8.99
CA THR A 75 8.02 6.80 9.76
C THR A 75 7.60 8.08 9.06
N SER A 76 6.66 8.81 9.66
CA SER A 76 6.31 10.17 9.24
C SER A 76 6.92 11.18 10.22
N ASP A 77 7.54 12.25 9.70
CA ASP A 77 8.11 13.33 10.49
C ASP A 77 9.11 12.91 11.60
N GLN A 78 9.86 11.82 11.36
CA GLN A 78 10.81 11.22 12.33
C GLN A 78 10.15 10.67 13.60
N ILE A 79 8.82 10.55 13.63
CA ILE A 79 8.09 9.92 14.73
C ILE A 79 7.79 8.48 14.33
N ARG A 80 8.35 7.55 15.10
CA ARG A 80 8.06 6.12 14.95
C ARG A 80 6.66 5.81 15.47
N CYS A 81 5.77 5.41 14.58
CA CYS A 81 4.42 4.97 14.90
C CYS A 81 4.24 3.52 14.47
N GLU A 82 3.85 2.66 15.40
CA GLU A 82 3.55 1.25 15.14
C GLU A 82 2.08 1.04 15.46
N GLN A 83 1.26 0.77 14.45
CA GLN A 83 -0.18 0.65 14.60
C GLN A 83 -0.74 -0.46 13.73
N ILE A 84 -1.90 -0.98 14.13
CA ILE A 84 -2.66 -1.96 13.34
C ILE A 84 -3.87 -1.24 12.75
N PHE A 85 -4.01 -1.32 11.44
CA PHE A 85 -5.12 -0.77 10.67
C PHE A 85 -5.91 -1.87 9.97
N GLU A 86 -7.19 -1.62 9.74
CA GLU A 86 -8.05 -2.47 8.92
C GLU A 86 -7.88 -2.09 7.44
N ALA A 87 -7.61 -3.08 6.60
CA ALA A 87 -7.54 -2.91 5.16
C ALA A 87 -8.94 -2.81 4.57
N SER A 88 -9.23 -1.65 3.98
CA SER A 88 -10.48 -1.41 3.24
C SER A 88 -10.53 -2.15 1.90
N CYS A 89 -9.38 -2.50 1.31
CA CYS A 89 -9.32 -3.23 0.05
C CYS A 89 -7.99 -3.96 -0.16
N PHE A 90 -8.03 -5.13 -0.80
CA PHE A 90 -6.87 -5.82 -1.37
C PHE A 90 -7.26 -6.53 -2.67
N GLY A 91 -6.53 -6.28 -3.77
CA GLY A 91 -6.90 -6.82 -5.07
C GLY A 91 -5.84 -6.67 -6.16
N PRO A 92 -6.15 -6.99 -7.42
CA PRO A 92 -5.30 -6.67 -8.56
C PRO A 92 -4.96 -5.17 -8.62
N ALA A 93 -3.89 -4.80 -9.36
CA ALA A 93 -3.60 -3.41 -9.68
C ALA A 93 -4.86 -2.71 -10.26
N GLY A 94 -5.26 -1.57 -9.68
CA GLY A 94 -6.48 -0.84 -10.06
C GLY A 94 -7.80 -1.43 -9.51
N GLY A 95 -7.75 -2.56 -8.80
CA GLY A 95 -8.93 -3.24 -8.25
C GLY A 95 -9.53 -2.63 -6.99
N CYS A 96 -8.88 -1.59 -6.41
CA CYS A 96 -9.35 -0.89 -5.22
C CYS A 96 -9.91 0.52 -5.50
N MET A 97 -10.08 0.86 -6.78
CA MET A 97 -10.77 2.08 -7.17
C MET A 97 -12.22 1.98 -6.71
N ILE A 98 -12.63 2.85 -5.78
CA ILE A 98 -14.04 3.07 -5.48
C ILE A 98 -14.65 3.59 -6.80
N ASP A 99 -15.72 2.95 -7.27
CA ASP A 99 -16.52 3.40 -8.42
C ASP A 99 -16.75 4.92 -8.35
N GLY A 100 -15.97 5.71 -9.09
CA GLY A 100 -16.06 7.17 -8.98
C GLY A 100 -14.93 8.00 -9.56
N PHE A 101 -13.71 7.47 -9.73
CA PHE A 101 -12.63 8.22 -10.37
C PHE A 101 -12.34 7.74 -11.80
N ASN A 102 -13.05 8.38 -12.74
CA ASN A 102 -12.84 8.43 -14.19
C ASN A 102 -13.00 7.12 -14.99
N SER A 103 -14.25 6.90 -15.43
CA SER A 103 -14.54 6.49 -16.78
C SER A 103 -13.97 7.49 -17.80
N ALA A 104 -12.85 7.15 -18.44
CA ALA A 104 -12.56 7.70 -19.76
C ALA A 104 -13.41 6.92 -20.79
N PRO A 105 -14.08 7.59 -21.75
CA PRO A 105 -14.95 6.91 -22.70
C PRO A 105 -14.10 6.03 -23.61
N ALA A 106 -14.59 4.81 -23.87
CA ALA A 106 -14.09 3.99 -24.95
C ALA A 106 -14.26 4.77 -26.25
N GLY A 107 -13.18 5.39 -26.71
CA GLY A 107 -13.09 6.03 -28.02
C GLY A 107 -13.13 4.94 -29.08
N SER A 108 -14.23 4.88 -29.81
CA SER A 108 -14.36 4.18 -31.09
C SER A 108 -13.47 4.86 -32.14
N ASN A 109 -12.55 4.09 -32.72
CA ASN A 109 -12.41 3.84 -34.17
C ASN A 109 -11.18 2.97 -34.45
#